data_AF-A0A9Q0LR20-F1
#
_entry.id   AF-A0A9Q0LR20-F1
#
_cell.length_a   1.000
_cell.length_b   1.000
_cell.length_c   1.000
_cell.angle_alpha   90.00
_cell.angle_beta   90.00
_cell.angle_gamma   90.00
#
_symmetry.space_group_name_H-M   'P 1'
#
loop_
_entity.id
_entity.type
_entity.pdbx_description
1 polymer ?
#
loop_
_entity_poly.entity_id
_entity_poly.type
_entity_poly.pdbx_seq_one_letter_code
_entity_poly.pdbx_strand_id
1 'polypeptide(L)'
;MKEELINQNFFISFNNQILQDNQKLNECRIGNHSKLIECGIQNNTILYYKIKINIRVLDGKIHELIVSPYSTINEFLNELYLKGISEKNLHFNGKLIKDFQKEQRLNECGIQNNTILYYKIKIKIFQLIDKSYFTIDYVDNETIQNLEQKIKKEKQIEKEFKLIFNGKELDKEKKINEYQIKHFSILNLVFL
;
A
#
# COMPACT_ATOMS: atom_id res chain seq x y z
N MET A 1 -4.44 49.99 31.75
CA MET A 1 -5.06 49.82 30.42
C MET A 1 -4.28 48.74 29.70
N LYS A 2 -5.00 47.80 29.07
CA LYS A 2 -4.52 46.54 28.53
C LYS A 2 -3.47 46.72 27.42
N GLU A 3 -2.41 45.93 27.47
CA GLU A 3 -1.87 45.30 26.26
C GLU A 3 -2.23 43.82 26.35
N GLU A 4 -3.37 43.47 25.76
CA GLU A 4 -3.68 42.07 25.44
C GLU A 4 -2.71 41.67 24.32
N LEU A 5 -1.76 40.78 24.62
CA LEU A 5 -1.09 39.99 23.60
C LEU A 5 -2.18 39.21 22.84
N ILE A 6 -2.58 39.72 21.69
CA ILE A 6 -3.47 39.00 20.76
C ILE A 6 -2.63 37.86 20.18
N ASN A 7 -3.11 36.63 20.41
CA ASN A 7 -2.52 35.37 19.97
C ASN A 7 -2.02 35.40 18.51
N GLN A 8 -0.73 35.08 18.36
CA GLN A 8 -0.01 34.88 17.11
C GLN A 8 -0.42 33.57 16.40
N ASN A 9 -1.51 33.56 15.63
CA ASN A 9 -1.79 32.41 14.72
C ASN A 9 -2.39 32.82 13.37
N PHE A 10 -1.90 33.89 12.78
CA PHE A 10 -2.30 34.29 11.44
C PHE A 10 -1.08 34.27 10.54
N PHE A 11 -1.22 33.66 9.37
CA PHE A 11 -0.23 33.72 8.30
C PHE A 11 -0.78 34.59 7.19
N ILE A 12 0.06 35.49 6.68
CA ILE A 12 -0.29 36.32 5.53
C ILE A 12 0.28 35.65 4.28
N SER A 13 -0.55 35.48 3.25
CA SER A 13 -0.09 34.97 1.96
C SER A 13 -0.38 35.93 0.81
N PHE A 14 0.50 35.89 -0.19
CA PHE A 14 0.41 36.65 -1.43
C PHE A 14 0.88 35.78 -2.59
N ASN A 15 0.12 35.70 -3.68
CA ASN A 15 0.43 34.85 -4.84
C ASN A 15 0.83 33.39 -4.48
N ASN A 16 0.06 32.77 -3.59
CA ASN A 16 0.28 31.40 -3.09
C ASN A 16 1.59 31.18 -2.32
N GLN A 17 2.24 32.25 -1.84
CA GLN A 17 3.40 32.17 -0.95
C GLN A 17 3.06 32.75 0.41
N ILE A 18 3.49 32.06 1.48
CA ILE A 18 3.39 32.58 2.86
C ILE A 18 4.51 33.59 3.06
N LEU A 19 4.16 34.79 3.51
CA LEU A 19 5.11 35.83 3.86
C LEU A 19 5.76 35.51 5.20
N GLN A 20 7.05 35.82 5.32
CA GLN A 20 7.78 35.63 6.58
C GLN A 20 7.75 36.89 7.43
N ASP A 21 7.84 36.72 8.75
CA ASP A 21 7.97 37.84 9.68
C ASP A 21 9.20 38.69 9.34
N ASN A 22 9.04 40.02 9.41
CA ASN A 22 10.07 41.02 9.08
C ASN A 22 10.54 41.04 7.61
N GLN A 23 9.87 40.33 6.70
CA GLN A 23 10.12 40.45 5.27
C GLN A 23 9.61 41.79 4.73
N LYS A 24 10.42 42.52 3.96
CA LYS A 24 9.99 43.81 3.40
C LYS A 24 9.01 43.61 2.24
N LEU A 25 7.88 44.29 2.29
CA LEU A 25 6.80 44.12 1.29
C LEU A 25 7.22 44.47 -0.16
N ASN A 26 8.19 45.39 -0.33
CA ASN A 26 8.72 45.74 -1.65
C ASN A 26 9.55 44.60 -2.28
N GLU A 27 10.21 43.77 -1.48
CA GLU A 27 10.93 42.57 -1.93
C GLU A 27 9.94 41.49 -2.42
N CYS A 28 8.71 41.50 -1.90
CA CYS A 28 7.62 40.60 -2.29
C CYS A 28 6.78 41.11 -3.48
N ARG A 29 7.14 42.25 -4.08
CA ARG A 29 6.36 42.92 -5.15
C ARG A 29 4.91 43.23 -4.74
N ILE A 30 4.68 43.53 -3.46
CA ILE A 30 3.37 43.92 -2.94
C ILE A 30 3.26 45.45 -3.08
N GLY A 31 2.25 45.90 -3.84
CA GLY A 31 1.96 47.33 -4.05
C GLY A 31 0.65 47.77 -3.37
N ASN A 32 0.31 49.05 -3.50
CA ASN A 32 -0.82 49.68 -2.80
C ASN A 32 -2.21 49.07 -3.09
N HIS A 33 -2.35 48.29 -4.17
CA HIS A 33 -3.59 47.62 -4.56
C HIS A 33 -3.50 46.09 -4.51
N SER A 34 -2.41 45.55 -3.97
CA SER A 34 -2.25 44.10 -3.80
C SER A 34 -3.27 43.57 -2.80
N LYS A 35 -3.90 42.45 -3.14
CA LYS A 35 -4.79 41.72 -2.22
C LYS A 35 -3.97 40.67 -1.46
N LEU A 36 -3.92 40.81 -0.14
CA LEU A 36 -3.32 39.85 0.76
C LEU A 36 -4.41 38.91 1.30
N ILE A 37 -4.07 37.66 1.52
CA ILE A 37 -4.96 36.68 2.16
C ILE A 37 -4.44 36.47 3.58
N GLU A 38 -5.25 36.82 4.56
CA GLU A 38 -5.04 36.49 5.96
C GLU A 38 -5.62 35.10 6.23
N CYS A 39 -4.75 34.16 6.57
CA CYS A 39 -5.12 32.81 6.95
C CYS A 39 -5.01 32.68 8.47
N GLY A 40 -6.15 32.72 9.16
CA GLY A 40 -6.22 32.41 10.59
C GLY A 40 -6.20 30.91 10.82
N ILE A 41 -5.21 30.45 11.56
CA ILE A 41 -5.17 29.10 12.10
C ILE A 41 -5.61 29.22 13.55
N GLN A 42 -6.73 28.62 13.96
CA GLN A 42 -7.09 28.62 15.37
C GLN A 42 -6.01 27.86 16.17
N ASN A 43 -5.72 28.28 17.41
CA ASN A 43 -4.92 27.47 18.33
C ASN A 43 -5.46 26.03 18.31
N ASN A 44 -4.59 25.03 18.09
CA ASN A 44 -4.92 23.60 17.90
C ASN A 44 -5.57 23.18 16.56
N THR A 45 -5.50 23.98 15.50
CA THR A 45 -5.94 23.51 14.18
C THR A 45 -4.93 22.50 13.62
N ILE A 46 -5.38 21.27 13.38
CA ILE A 46 -4.55 20.19 12.81
C ILE A 46 -4.82 20.11 11.31
N LEU A 47 -3.78 20.30 10.49
CA LEU A 47 -3.85 20.01 9.05
C LEU A 47 -3.75 18.49 8.84
N TYR A 48 -4.86 17.86 8.44
CA TYR A 48 -4.87 16.44 8.14
C TYR A 48 -4.33 16.18 6.73
N TYR A 49 -3.01 16.01 6.60
CA TYR A 49 -2.45 15.40 5.40
C TYR A 49 -2.83 13.92 5.38
N LYS A 50 -3.55 13.50 4.34
CA LYS A 50 -3.99 12.10 4.16
C LYS A 50 -3.40 11.53 2.88
N ILE A 51 -3.09 10.23 2.93
CA ILE A 51 -2.65 9.44 1.79
C ILE A 51 -3.71 8.40 1.46
N LYS A 52 -3.78 8.02 0.18
CA LYS A 52 -4.57 6.89 -0.27
C LYS A 52 -3.73 5.62 -0.26
N ILE A 53 -4.21 4.55 0.35
CA ILE A 53 -3.62 3.20 0.29
C ILE A 53 -4.60 2.28 -0.43
N ASN A 54 -4.09 1.48 -1.35
CA ASN A 54 -4.86 0.52 -2.11
C ASN A 54 -4.61 -0.90 -1.56
N ILE A 55 -5.65 -1.62 -1.18
CA ILE A 55 -5.55 -3.02 -0.74
C ILE A 55 -6.11 -3.91 -1.82
N ARG A 56 -5.25 -4.70 -2.45
CA ARG A 56 -5.65 -5.64 -3.50
C ARG A 56 -6.05 -6.98 -2.89
N VAL A 57 -7.28 -7.39 -3.14
CA VAL A 57 -7.85 -8.67 -2.70
C VAL A 57 -7.91 -9.69 -3.85
N LEU A 58 -8.20 -10.93 -3.47
CA LEU A 58 -8.23 -12.16 -4.27
C LEU A 58 -9.03 -12.14 -5.58
N ASP A 59 -10.04 -11.28 -5.70
CA ASP A 59 -10.89 -11.17 -6.89
C ASP A 59 -10.47 -10.01 -7.80
N GLY A 60 -9.29 -9.43 -7.55
CA GLY A 60 -8.80 -8.26 -8.25
C GLY A 60 -9.44 -6.95 -7.82
N LYS A 61 -10.41 -6.97 -6.88
CA LYS A 61 -10.94 -5.74 -6.29
C LYS A 61 -9.86 -5.02 -5.50
N ILE A 62 -10.02 -3.70 -5.44
CA ILE A 62 -9.16 -2.81 -4.68
C ILE A 62 -10.04 -2.15 -3.62
N HIS A 63 -9.66 -2.28 -2.36
CA HIS A 63 -10.20 -1.48 -1.27
C HIS A 63 -9.32 -0.25 -1.08
N GLU A 64 -9.91 0.94 -1.15
CA GLU A 64 -9.20 2.18 -0.90
C GLU A 64 -9.33 2.59 0.58
N LEU A 65 -8.19 2.95 1.19
CA LEU A 65 -8.11 3.49 2.54
C LEU A 65 -7.52 4.88 2.49
N ILE A 66 -8.10 5.80 3.26
CA ILE A 66 -7.64 7.18 3.37
C ILE A 66 -7.15 7.38 4.79
N VAL A 67 -5.83 7.39 4.97
CA VAL A 67 -5.19 7.36 6.29
C VAL A 67 -4.19 8.50 6.44
N SER A 68 -3.79 8.83 7.67
CA SER A 68 -2.65 9.73 7.89
C SER A 68 -1.34 8.96 7.63
N PRO A 69 -0.39 9.50 6.85
CA PRO A 69 0.91 8.86 6.68
C PRO A 69 1.76 8.85 7.96
N TYR A 70 1.35 9.62 8.97
CA TYR A 70 1.98 9.67 10.29
C TYR A 70 1.33 8.71 11.29
N SER A 71 0.27 7.99 10.90
CA SER A 71 -0.30 6.94 11.75
C SER A 71 0.72 5.85 12.00
N THR A 72 0.71 5.30 13.20
CA THR A 72 1.54 4.13 13.53
C THR A 72 1.00 2.87 12.87
N ILE A 73 1.82 1.83 12.75
CA ILE A 73 1.37 0.52 12.27
C ILE A 73 0.22 -0.01 13.13
N ASN A 74 0.24 0.18 14.45
CA ASN A 74 -0.83 -0.27 15.33
C ASN A 74 -2.16 0.47 15.06
N GLU A 75 -2.12 1.79 14.84
CA GLU A 75 -3.29 2.57 14.46
C GLU A 75 -3.85 2.12 13.11
N PHE A 76 -2.98 1.89 12.13
CA PHE A 76 -3.37 1.40 10.82
C PHE A 76 -4.02 0.01 10.89
N LEU A 77 -3.45 -0.91 11.68
CA LEU A 77 -4.04 -2.23 11.92
C LEU A 77 -5.45 -2.14 12.54
N ASN A 78 -5.65 -1.22 13.49
CA ASN A 78 -6.97 -0.97 14.06
C ASN A 78 -7.95 -0.44 13.01
N GLU A 79 -7.51 0.45 12.11
CA GLU A 79 -8.34 0.95 11.01
C GLU A 79 -8.75 -0.18 10.05
N LEU A 80 -7.83 -1.10 9.73
CA LEU A 80 -8.15 -2.29 8.94
C LEU A 80 -9.24 -3.13 9.61
N TYR A 81 -9.08 -3.41 10.91
CA TYR A 81 -10.05 -4.17 11.69
C TYR A 81 -11.43 -3.50 11.69
N LEU A 82 -11.50 -2.19 11.94
CA LEU A 82 -12.76 -1.43 11.94
C LEU A 82 -13.45 -1.44 10.57
N LYS A 83 -12.70 -1.57 9.48
CA LYS A 83 -13.23 -1.68 8.11
C LYS A 83 -13.48 -3.12 7.67
N GLY A 84 -13.30 -4.11 8.55
CA GLY A 84 -13.50 -5.52 8.23
C GLY A 84 -12.43 -6.10 7.29
N ILE A 85 -11.27 -5.47 7.20
CA ILE A 85 -10.14 -5.89 6.36
C ILE A 85 -9.17 -6.70 7.22
N SER A 86 -8.95 -7.96 6.87
CA SER A 86 -8.05 -8.81 7.66
C SER A 86 -6.57 -8.49 7.39
N GLU A 87 -5.78 -8.30 8.42
CA GLU A 87 -4.33 -8.08 8.32
C GLU A 87 -3.51 -9.38 8.19
N LYS A 88 -4.13 -10.55 8.45
CA LYS A 88 -3.42 -11.84 8.67
C LYS A 88 -2.44 -12.24 7.58
N ASN A 89 -2.76 -11.91 6.32
CA ASN A 89 -1.93 -12.21 5.15
C ASN A 89 -1.65 -10.95 4.30
N LEU A 90 -1.80 -9.75 4.89
CA LEU A 90 -1.59 -8.50 4.16
C LEU A 90 -0.10 -8.14 4.15
N HIS A 91 0.49 -7.99 2.98
CA HIS A 91 1.93 -7.75 2.81
C HIS A 91 2.21 -6.41 2.14
N PHE A 92 3.35 -5.83 2.52
CA PHE A 92 4.00 -4.69 1.87
C PHE A 92 5.46 -5.04 1.61
N ASN A 93 5.93 -4.85 0.37
CA ASN A 93 7.32 -5.15 -0.03
C ASN A 93 7.81 -6.54 0.43
N GLY A 94 6.96 -7.56 0.29
CA GLY A 94 7.27 -8.94 0.69
C GLY A 94 7.23 -9.22 2.19
N LYS A 95 7.07 -8.19 3.04
CA LYS A 95 6.95 -8.31 4.49
C LYS A 95 5.49 -8.25 4.91
N LEU A 96 5.09 -9.08 5.88
CA LEU A 96 3.74 -9.05 6.44
C LEU A 96 3.54 -7.76 7.25
N ILE A 97 2.41 -7.07 7.07
CA ILE A 97 2.13 -5.77 7.70
C ILE A 97 2.23 -5.84 9.23
N LYS A 98 1.75 -6.94 9.83
CA LYS A 98 1.80 -7.13 11.29
C LYS A 98 3.21 -7.33 11.85
N ASP A 99 4.20 -7.59 10.99
CA ASP A 99 5.61 -7.80 11.38
C ASP A 99 6.42 -6.49 11.36
N PHE A 100 5.81 -5.36 10.94
CA PHE A 100 6.41 -4.04 11.13
C PHE A 100 6.35 -3.64 12.61
N GLN A 101 7.25 -2.73 13.02
CA GLN A 101 7.26 -2.25 14.40
C GLN A 101 5.98 -1.46 14.68
N LYS A 102 5.30 -1.76 15.78
CA LYS A 102 3.96 -1.22 16.08
C LYS A 102 3.89 0.31 16.12
N GLU A 103 4.95 0.96 16.62
CA GLU A 103 5.05 2.42 16.75
C GLU A 103 5.64 3.10 15.50
N GLN A 104 6.15 2.33 14.53
CA GLN A 104 6.69 2.89 13.29
C GLN A 104 5.58 3.53 12.48
N ARG A 105 5.85 4.69 11.88
CA ARG A 105 4.86 5.40 11.08
C ARG A 105 4.78 4.84 9.66
N LEU A 106 3.61 4.95 9.03
CA LEU A 106 3.40 4.46 7.66
C LEU A 106 4.43 5.02 6.66
N ASN A 107 4.70 6.33 6.71
CA ASN A 107 5.72 6.95 5.84
C ASN A 107 7.14 6.42 6.09
N GLU A 108 7.50 6.13 7.34
CA GLU A 108 8.78 5.54 7.73
C GLU A 108 8.91 4.08 7.27
N CYS A 109 7.79 3.36 7.14
CA CYS A 109 7.75 2.05 6.51
C CYS A 109 7.96 2.13 4.99
N GLY A 110 7.83 3.31 4.38
CA GLY A 110 7.79 3.51 2.93
C GLY A 110 6.38 3.40 2.33
N ILE A 111 5.33 3.40 3.16
CA ILE A 111 3.94 3.45 2.72
C ILE A 111 3.58 4.92 2.45
N GLN A 112 3.25 5.21 1.20
CA GLN A 112 3.05 6.54 0.66
C GLN A 112 1.71 6.61 -0.09
N ASN A 113 1.42 7.77 -0.69
CA ASN A 113 0.23 7.94 -1.50
C ASN A 113 0.20 6.94 -2.66
N ASN A 114 -0.96 6.30 -2.85
CA ASN A 114 -1.22 5.21 -3.78
C ASN A 114 -0.43 3.92 -3.56
N THR A 115 0.26 3.74 -2.42
CA THR A 115 0.89 2.46 -2.07
C THR A 115 -0.13 1.32 -2.15
N ILE A 116 0.30 0.19 -2.72
CA ILE A 116 -0.54 -1.00 -2.83
C ILE A 116 -0.06 -2.06 -1.84
N LEU A 117 -0.98 -2.51 -0.99
CA LEU A 117 -0.82 -3.68 -0.13
C LEU A 117 -1.53 -4.86 -0.79
N TYR A 118 -0.96 -6.05 -0.63
CA TYR A 118 -1.48 -7.25 -1.28
C TYR A 118 -1.67 -8.37 -0.27
N TYR A 119 -2.76 -9.12 -0.42
CA TYR A 119 -2.87 -10.39 0.27
C TYR A 119 -1.92 -11.41 -0.36
N LYS A 120 -1.13 -12.09 0.47
CA LYS A 120 -0.40 -13.28 0.05
C LYS A 120 -1.35 -14.47 0.07
N ILE A 121 -1.38 -15.18 -1.03
CA ILE A 121 -2.38 -16.20 -1.31
C ILE A 121 -1.68 -17.54 -1.39
N LYS A 122 -2.32 -18.58 -0.87
CA LYS A 122 -1.83 -19.95 -0.98
C LYS A 122 -2.49 -20.61 -2.18
N ILE A 123 -1.71 -21.29 -3.02
CA ILE A 123 -2.21 -22.31 -3.93
C ILE A 123 -1.76 -23.68 -3.45
N LYS A 124 -2.54 -24.70 -3.79
CA LYS A 124 -2.12 -26.10 -3.68
C LYS A 124 -1.58 -26.54 -5.04
N ILE A 125 -0.41 -27.16 -5.05
CA ILE A 125 0.15 -27.81 -6.23
C ILE A 125 -0.03 -29.31 -6.06
N PHE A 126 -0.63 -29.96 -7.05
CA PHE A 126 -0.73 -31.40 -7.15
C PHE A 126 0.37 -31.93 -8.06
N GLN A 127 1.28 -32.75 -7.52
CA GLN A 127 2.32 -33.43 -8.30
C GLN A 127 1.75 -34.72 -8.86
N LEU A 128 1.62 -34.80 -10.20
CA LEU A 128 1.03 -35.98 -10.85
C LEU A 128 1.85 -37.27 -10.63
N ILE A 129 3.18 -37.17 -10.66
CA ILE A 129 4.07 -38.32 -10.56
C ILE A 129 3.96 -38.98 -9.19
N ASP A 130 4.03 -38.18 -8.13
CA ASP A 130 4.06 -38.68 -6.75
C ASP A 130 2.65 -38.77 -6.12
N LYS A 131 1.62 -38.32 -6.86
CA LYS A 131 0.24 -38.17 -6.39
C LYS A 131 0.15 -37.43 -5.05
N SER A 132 0.94 -36.38 -4.89
CA SER A 132 1.10 -35.63 -3.64
C SER A 132 0.71 -34.17 -3.79
N TYR A 133 0.46 -33.49 -2.67
CA TYR A 133 0.15 -32.06 -2.63
C TYR A 133 1.18 -31.28 -1.84
N PHE A 134 1.43 -30.04 -2.24
CA PHE A 134 2.12 -29.04 -1.42
C PHE A 134 1.51 -27.66 -1.62
N THR A 135 1.84 -26.70 -0.75
CA THR A 135 1.34 -25.33 -0.85
C THR A 135 2.44 -24.35 -1.22
N ILE A 136 2.11 -23.37 -2.06
CA ILE A 136 3.00 -22.26 -2.40
C ILE A 136 2.27 -20.96 -2.15
N ASP A 137 2.97 -20.00 -1.57
CA ASP A 137 2.48 -18.64 -1.44
C ASP A 137 2.81 -17.81 -2.69
N TYR A 138 1.86 -16.99 -3.15
CA TYR A 138 2.04 -16.06 -4.26
C TYR A 138 1.30 -14.73 -4.03
N VAL A 139 1.55 -13.77 -4.90
CA VAL A 139 0.80 -12.49 -4.96
C VAL A 139 0.08 -12.41 -6.30
N ASP A 140 -1.17 -11.96 -6.31
CA ASP A 140 -2.07 -11.99 -7.49
C ASP A 140 -1.51 -11.34 -8.76
N ASN A 141 -0.60 -10.37 -8.65
CA ASN A 141 -0.05 -9.65 -9.79
C ASN A 141 1.23 -10.27 -10.37
N GLU A 142 1.73 -11.35 -9.77
CA GLU A 142 2.91 -12.05 -10.26
C GLU A 142 2.60 -12.82 -11.54
N THR A 143 3.62 -13.00 -12.37
CA THR A 143 3.55 -13.83 -13.58
C THR A 143 3.58 -15.32 -13.23
N ILE A 144 3.09 -16.16 -14.15
CA ILE A 144 3.23 -17.62 -14.03
C ILE A 144 4.71 -18.02 -13.97
N GLN A 145 5.59 -17.35 -14.71
CA GLN A 145 7.04 -17.59 -14.64
C GLN A 145 7.60 -17.41 -13.21
N ASN A 146 7.20 -16.36 -12.50
CA ASN A 146 7.64 -16.14 -11.12
C ASN A 146 7.13 -17.25 -10.18
N LEU A 147 5.90 -17.74 -10.42
CA LEU A 147 5.35 -18.86 -9.67
C LEU A 147 6.12 -20.17 -9.92
N GLU A 148 6.47 -20.45 -11.18
CA GLU A 148 7.30 -21.61 -11.54
C GLU A 148 8.66 -21.56 -10.85
N GLN A 149 9.32 -20.39 -10.85
CA GLN A 149 10.60 -20.22 -10.16
C GLN A 149 10.48 -20.46 -8.65
N LYS A 150 9.41 -19.98 -8.01
CA LYS A 150 9.14 -20.28 -6.59
C LYS A 150 8.96 -21.77 -6.34
N ILE A 151 8.21 -22.47 -7.20
CA ILE A 151 8.03 -23.93 -7.10
C ILE A 151 9.36 -24.65 -7.26
N LYS A 152 10.17 -24.28 -8.27
CA LYS A 152 11.51 -24.87 -8.48
C LYS A 152 12.38 -24.70 -7.24
N LYS A 153 12.39 -23.51 -6.64
CA LYS A 153 13.17 -23.22 -5.44
C LYS A 153 12.69 -24.00 -4.22
N GLU A 154 11.39 -23.99 -3.94
CA GLU A 154 10.79 -24.63 -2.76
C GLU A 154 10.86 -26.16 -2.81
N LYS A 155 10.77 -26.74 -4.00
CA LYS A 155 10.82 -28.20 -4.21
C LYS A 155 12.15 -28.72 -4.73
N GLN A 156 13.14 -27.84 -4.90
CA GLN A 156 14.46 -28.18 -5.45
C GLN A 156 14.33 -28.93 -6.80
N ILE A 157 13.39 -28.48 -7.63
CA ILE A 157 13.12 -29.07 -8.94
C ILE A 157 14.02 -28.41 -9.98
N GLU A 158 14.93 -29.19 -10.57
CA GLU A 158 15.79 -28.73 -11.67
C GLU A 158 15.11 -28.89 -13.05
N LYS A 159 14.24 -29.90 -13.18
CA LYS A 159 13.58 -30.28 -14.42
C LYS A 159 12.49 -29.28 -14.85
N GLU A 160 12.28 -29.13 -16.17
CA GLU A 160 11.14 -28.37 -16.70
C GLU A 160 9.80 -29.04 -16.37
N PHE A 161 8.80 -28.21 -16.10
CA PHE A 161 7.44 -28.64 -15.86
C PHE A 161 6.46 -27.59 -16.40
N LYS A 162 5.20 -27.99 -16.48
CA LYS A 162 4.07 -27.14 -16.83
C LYS A 162 3.08 -27.11 -15.68
N LEU A 163 2.46 -25.95 -15.49
CA LEU A 163 1.32 -25.80 -14.59
C LEU A 163 0.02 -25.86 -15.40
N ILE A 164 -0.94 -26.64 -14.91
CA ILE A 164 -2.26 -26.81 -15.52
C ILE A 164 -3.34 -26.41 -14.52
N PHE A 165 -4.27 -25.57 -14.96
CA PHE A 165 -5.45 -25.18 -14.19
C PHE A 165 -6.70 -25.28 -15.05
N ASN A 166 -7.77 -25.89 -14.53
CA ASN A 166 -9.02 -26.14 -15.28
C ASN A 166 -8.80 -26.75 -16.67
N GLY A 167 -7.86 -27.69 -16.79
CA GLY A 167 -7.52 -28.38 -18.03
C GLY A 167 -6.71 -27.55 -19.04
N LYS A 168 -6.28 -26.33 -18.69
CA LYS A 168 -5.47 -25.47 -19.54
C LYS A 168 -4.06 -25.31 -18.98
N GLU A 169 -3.06 -25.44 -19.86
CA GLU A 169 -1.69 -25.05 -19.56
C GLU A 169 -1.62 -23.54 -19.34
N LEU A 170 -0.86 -23.13 -18.31
CA LEU A 170 -0.64 -21.74 -17.96
C LEU A 170 0.52 -21.16 -18.78
N ASP A 171 0.34 -19.94 -19.26
CA ASP A 171 1.30 -19.19 -20.06
C ASP A 171 2.24 -18.41 -19.14
N LYS A 172 3.55 -18.57 -19.33
CA LYS A 172 4.61 -18.00 -18.48
C LYS A 172 4.55 -16.48 -18.39
N GLU A 173 4.11 -15.81 -19.46
CA GLU A 173 4.06 -14.34 -19.53
C GLU A 173 2.79 -13.74 -18.89
N LYS A 174 1.74 -14.53 -18.69
CA LYS A 174 0.49 -14.06 -18.12
C LYS A 174 0.56 -13.92 -16.60
N LYS A 175 -0.24 -13.02 -16.04
CA LYS A 175 -0.38 -12.85 -14.60
C LYS A 175 -1.30 -13.92 -14.01
N ILE A 176 -1.04 -14.32 -12.77
CA ILE A 176 -1.82 -15.35 -12.06
C ILE A 176 -3.30 -14.96 -11.97
N ASN A 177 -3.59 -13.67 -11.71
CA ASN A 177 -4.96 -13.17 -11.60
C ASN A 177 -5.79 -13.25 -12.91
N GLU A 178 -5.15 -13.31 -14.09
CA GLU A 178 -5.85 -13.46 -15.37
C GLU A 178 -6.55 -14.82 -15.49
N TYR A 179 -6.05 -15.83 -14.77
CA TYR A 179 -6.64 -17.17 -14.72
C TYR A 179 -7.72 -17.34 -13.65
N GLN A 180 -8.03 -16.27 -12.90
CA GLN A 180 -8.98 -16.30 -11.77
C GLN A 180 -8.64 -17.39 -10.73
N ILE A 181 -7.35 -17.66 -10.55
CA ILE A 181 -6.85 -18.60 -9.53
C ILE A 181 -7.14 -17.96 -8.16
N LYS A 182 -7.89 -18.67 -7.31
CA LYS A 182 -8.30 -18.22 -5.97
C LYS A 182 -7.42 -18.83 -4.88
N HIS A 183 -7.60 -18.34 -3.65
CA HIS A 183 -7.00 -18.93 -2.45
C HIS A 183 -7.35 -20.42 -2.34
N PHE A 184 -6.32 -21.23 -2.11
CA PHE A 184 -6.32 -22.69 -2.09
C PHE A 184 -6.80 -23.39 -3.38
N SER A 185 -6.79 -22.71 -4.52
CA SER A 185 -6.96 -23.39 -5.82
C SER A 185 -5.89 -24.46 -6.02
N ILE A 186 -6.25 -25.52 -6.74
CA ILE A 186 -5.35 -26.64 -7.04
C ILE A 186 -4.85 -26.47 -8.48
N LEU A 187 -3.53 -26.39 -8.65
CA LEU A 187 -2.85 -26.46 -9.95
C LEU A 187 -2.15 -27.81 -10.07
N ASN A 188 -2.21 -28.43 -11.25
CA ASN A 188 -1.48 -29.66 -11.51
C ASN A 188 -0.08 -29.33 -12.04
N LEU A 189 0.95 -29.98 -11.50
CA LEU A 189 2.33 -29.91 -11.97
C LEU A 189 2.63 -31.15 -12.80
N VAL A 190 3.04 -30.93 -14.05
CA VAL A 190 3.37 -31.98 -15.02
C VAL A 190 4.80 -31.80 -15.49
N PHE A 191 5.67 -32.79 -15.27
CA PHE A 191 7.04 -32.74 -15.75
C PHE A 191 7.11 -33.05 -17.25
N LEU A 192 8.05 -32.42 -17.96
CA LEU A 192 8.24 -32.57 -19.42
C LEU A 192 9.32 -33.58 -19.82
#